data_AF-A0A830BBS9-F1
#
_entry.id   AF-A0A830BBS9-F1
#
_cell.length_a   1.000
_cell.length_b   1.000
_cell.length_c   1.000
_cell.angle_alpha   90.00
_cell.angle_beta   90.00
_cell.angle_gamma   90.00
#
_symmetry.space_group_name_H-M   'P 1'
#
loop_
_entity.id
_entity.type
_entity.pdbx_description
1 polymer ?
#
loop_
_entity_poly.entity_id
_entity_poly.type
_entity_poly.pdbx_seq_one_letter_code
_entity_poly.pdbx_strand_id
1 'polypeptide(L)'
;MLVPFFELGDPDHLKHLPSPRIISTHITYKTLPESIHQESECKVIYICRNPLDTFVSLDEAFNMLCRGVHSFGPIWDHVLGYWNAHLENPEKVLFLKYEDLKEDTAFYVKKIAEFMRCPFSEEEDKQGVIEEIVSLCSINNLKNLEVNKKGKILGIVKSRSYFRKGEVGDWRNYLSADMAERFKKIMESKLEGSGLTFKI
;
A
#
# COMPACT_ATOMS: atom_id res chain seq x y z
N MET A 1 -7.82 -12.70 -11.96
CA MET A 1 -8.55 -11.44 -12.17
C MET A 1 -7.70 -10.31 -11.60
N LEU A 2 -7.42 -9.27 -12.38
CA LEU A 2 -6.72 -8.09 -11.86
C LEU A 2 -7.71 -7.27 -11.04
N VAL A 3 -7.30 -6.85 -9.83
CA VAL A 3 -8.11 -5.92 -9.02
C VAL A 3 -8.17 -4.57 -9.75
N PRO A 4 -9.37 -4.05 -10.08
CA PRO A 4 -9.49 -2.80 -10.81
C PRO A 4 -9.06 -1.61 -9.93
N PHE A 5 -8.43 -0.62 -10.57
CA PHE A 5 -8.17 0.68 -9.95
C PHE A 5 -9.39 1.59 -10.13
N PHE A 6 -9.88 2.17 -9.04
CA PHE A 6 -11.04 3.05 -9.03
C PHE A 6 -10.88 4.24 -9.97
N GLU A 7 -9.69 4.84 -9.98
CA GLU A 7 -9.36 6.02 -10.80
C GLU A 7 -9.08 5.71 -12.29
N LEU A 8 -8.95 4.43 -12.67
CA LEU A 8 -8.66 4.00 -14.05
C LEU A 8 -9.77 3.14 -14.65
N GLY A 9 -10.79 2.78 -13.85
CA GLY A 9 -11.87 1.91 -14.26
C GLY A 9 -13.02 2.67 -14.92
N ASP A 10 -13.73 1.99 -15.81
CA ASP A 10 -15.06 2.45 -16.26
C ASP A 10 -16.04 2.37 -15.05
N PRO A 11 -16.67 3.49 -14.64
CA PRO A 11 -17.63 3.51 -13.54
C PRO A 11 -18.76 2.49 -13.70
N ASP A 12 -19.18 2.20 -14.94
CA ASP A 12 -20.24 1.22 -15.20
C ASP A 12 -19.74 -0.22 -15.05
N HIS A 13 -18.47 -0.49 -15.36
CA HIS A 13 -17.87 -1.79 -15.11
C HIS A 13 -17.82 -2.12 -13.60
N LEU A 14 -17.53 -1.13 -12.74
CA LEU A 14 -17.48 -1.31 -11.29
C LEU A 14 -18.83 -1.69 -10.68
N LYS A 15 -19.94 -1.24 -11.27
CA LYS A 15 -21.32 -1.55 -10.82
C LYS A 15 -21.69 -3.01 -11.05
N HIS A 16 -21.08 -3.65 -12.05
CA HIS A 16 -21.40 -5.02 -12.44
C HIS A 16 -20.46 -6.07 -11.83
N LEU A 17 -19.52 -5.67 -10.98
CA LEU A 17 -18.64 -6.61 -10.28
C LEU A 17 -19.45 -7.46 -9.28
N PRO A 18 -19.30 -8.80 -9.31
CA PRO A 18 -19.98 -9.68 -8.35
C PRO A 18 -19.47 -9.43 -6.93
N SER A 19 -20.32 -9.66 -5.93
CA SER A 19 -19.91 -9.67 -4.52
C SER A 19 -19.16 -10.97 -4.18
N PRO A 20 -18.11 -10.93 -3.34
CA PRO A 20 -17.51 -9.73 -2.72
C PRO A 20 -16.62 -8.93 -3.71
N ARG A 21 -16.67 -7.60 -3.63
CA ARG A 21 -15.94 -6.70 -4.52
C ARG A 21 -14.63 -6.26 -3.87
N ILE A 22 -13.52 -6.41 -4.60
CA ILE A 22 -12.21 -5.87 -4.22
C ILE A 22 -11.86 -4.80 -5.25
N ILE A 23 -11.53 -3.60 -4.76
CA ILE A 23 -11.20 -2.43 -5.58
C ILE A 23 -9.92 -1.81 -4.99
N SER A 24 -9.01 -1.38 -5.85
CA SER A 24 -7.79 -0.65 -5.48
C SER A 24 -7.95 0.82 -5.79
N THR A 25 -7.27 1.71 -5.06
CA THR A 25 -7.18 3.12 -5.42
C THR A 25 -5.96 3.81 -4.84
N HIS A 26 -5.45 4.82 -5.54
CA HIS A 26 -4.46 5.78 -5.03
C HIS A 26 -5.07 7.15 -4.68
N ILE A 27 -6.40 7.28 -4.68
CA ILE A 27 -7.09 8.51 -4.30
C ILE A 27 -6.89 8.78 -2.79
N THR A 28 -6.75 10.05 -2.42
CA THR A 28 -6.66 10.46 -1.02
C THR A 28 -7.95 10.14 -0.26
N TYR A 29 -7.85 9.76 1.02
CA TYR A 29 -9.03 9.36 1.79
C TYR A 29 -10.15 10.41 1.76
N LYS A 30 -9.80 11.70 1.89
CA LYS A 30 -10.74 12.83 1.91
C LYS A 30 -11.53 13.00 0.60
N THR A 31 -11.00 12.54 -0.52
CA THR A 31 -11.61 12.68 -1.85
C THR A 31 -12.32 11.42 -2.32
N LEU A 32 -12.36 10.37 -1.50
CA LEU A 32 -13.19 9.21 -1.77
C LEU A 32 -14.68 9.60 -1.74
N PRO A 33 -15.56 8.87 -2.47
CA PRO A 33 -16.99 9.11 -2.41
C PRO A 33 -17.54 9.00 -0.98
N GLU A 34 -18.49 9.86 -0.61
CA GLU A 34 -19.12 9.89 0.71
C GLU A 34 -19.75 8.54 1.12
N SER A 35 -20.20 7.75 0.14
CA SER A 35 -20.72 6.41 0.39
C SER A 35 -19.66 5.47 1.00
N ILE A 36 -18.37 5.69 0.71
CA ILE A 36 -17.28 4.96 1.37
C ILE A 36 -17.11 5.46 2.80
N HIS A 37 -17.29 6.75 3.09
CA HIS A 37 -17.13 7.30 4.43
C HIS A 37 -18.28 6.91 5.37
N GLN A 38 -19.53 7.14 4.97
CA GLN A 38 -20.67 7.11 5.90
C GLN A 38 -21.72 6.04 5.61
N GLU A 39 -21.88 5.60 4.35
CA GLU A 39 -23.07 4.84 3.95
C GLU A 39 -22.83 3.34 3.77
N SER A 40 -21.58 2.91 3.58
CA SER A 40 -21.25 1.52 3.27
C SER A 40 -20.47 0.81 4.38
N GLU A 41 -20.69 -0.50 4.47
CA GLU A 41 -19.87 -1.49 5.19
C GLU A 41 -18.51 -1.74 4.49
N CYS A 42 -18.11 -0.89 3.54
CA CYS A 42 -16.85 -1.02 2.84
C CYS A 42 -15.69 -0.84 3.83
N LYS A 43 -14.79 -1.82 3.85
CA LYS A 43 -13.56 -1.79 4.63
C LYS A 43 -12.41 -1.30 3.75
N VAL A 44 -11.57 -0.45 4.32
CA VAL A 44 -10.41 0.14 3.65
C VAL A 44 -9.15 -0.41 4.30
N ILE A 45 -8.27 -1.02 3.50
CA ILE A 45 -6.91 -1.38 3.92
C ILE A 45 -5.96 -0.41 3.24
N TYR A 46 -5.28 0.40 4.04
CA TYR A 46 -4.26 1.32 3.54
C TYR A 46 -2.88 0.80 3.93
N ILE A 47 -1.96 0.77 2.97
CA ILE A 47 -0.56 0.44 3.20
C ILE A 47 0.30 1.64 2.82
N CYS A 48 1.10 2.12 3.77
CA CYS A 48 2.18 3.07 3.50
C CYS A 48 3.53 2.37 3.54
N ARG A 49 4.52 3.02 2.95
CA ARG A 49 5.92 2.59 2.97
C ARG A 49 6.78 3.81 3.29
N ASN A 50 7.96 3.59 3.86
CA ASN A 50 8.98 4.63 3.97
C ASN A 50 9.13 5.34 2.60
N PRO A 51 8.83 6.64 2.52
CA PRO A 51 8.88 7.38 1.26
C PRO A 51 10.24 7.29 0.55
N LEU A 52 11.34 7.17 1.29
CA LEU A 52 12.67 7.05 0.68
C LEU A 52 12.81 5.77 -0.15
N ASP A 53 12.17 4.66 0.25
CA ASP A 53 12.14 3.42 -0.53
C ASP A 53 11.12 3.43 -1.67
N THR A 54 10.17 4.38 -1.63
CA THR A 54 9.16 4.58 -2.68
C THR A 54 9.74 5.32 -3.87
N PHE A 55 10.78 6.13 -3.67
CA PHE A 55 11.43 6.92 -4.71
C PHE A 55 12.88 6.49 -4.90
N VAL A 56 13.14 5.83 -6.03
CA VAL A 56 14.47 5.42 -6.44
C VAL A 56 14.84 6.23 -7.69
N SER A 57 15.77 7.17 -7.56
CA SER A 57 16.49 7.93 -8.63
C SER A 57 16.13 9.41 -8.86
N LEU A 58 17.10 10.10 -9.52
CA LEU A 58 17.20 11.47 -10.05
C LEU A 58 16.99 12.61 -9.03
N ASP A 59 18.00 13.48 -8.89
CA ASP A 59 17.99 14.67 -8.02
C ASP A 59 16.74 15.53 -8.19
N GLU A 60 16.23 15.64 -9.41
CA GLU A 60 14.99 16.36 -9.71
C GLU A 60 13.77 15.68 -9.08
N ALA A 61 13.64 14.36 -9.19
CA ALA A 61 12.55 13.61 -8.58
C ALA A 61 12.62 13.65 -7.05
N PHE A 62 13.83 13.60 -6.48
CA PHE A 62 14.02 13.80 -5.04
C PHE A 62 13.61 15.22 -4.59
N ASN A 63 13.94 16.25 -5.37
CA ASN A 63 13.51 17.62 -5.08
C ASN A 63 12.00 17.81 -5.22
N MET A 64 11.37 17.17 -6.21
CA MET A 64 9.91 17.13 -6.35
C MET A 64 9.25 16.46 -5.13
N LEU A 65 9.79 15.32 -4.69
CA LEU A 65 9.35 14.63 -3.48
C LEU A 65 9.44 15.53 -2.24
N CYS A 66 10.58 16.21 -2.03
CA CYS A 66 10.75 17.14 -0.92
C CYS A 66 9.74 18.30 -0.93
N ARG A 67 9.28 18.70 -2.13
CA ARG A 67 8.27 19.75 -2.31
C ARG A 67 6.84 19.22 -2.23
N GLY A 68 6.64 17.91 -2.07
CA GLY A 68 5.32 17.28 -2.06
C GLY A 68 4.69 17.19 -3.45
N VAL A 69 5.48 17.34 -4.51
CA VAL A 69 5.00 17.25 -5.90
C VAL A 69 5.00 15.78 -6.29
N HIS A 70 3.86 15.13 -6.11
CA HIS A 70 3.62 13.74 -6.44
C HIS A 70 2.19 13.55 -6.97
N SER A 71 2.00 12.52 -7.80
CA SER A 71 0.67 12.09 -8.23
C SER A 71 -0.19 11.81 -7.00
N PHE A 72 -1.44 12.30 -6.95
CA PHE A 72 -2.33 12.16 -5.79
C PHE A 72 -1.94 12.97 -4.54
N GLY A 73 -1.07 13.97 -4.71
CA GLY A 73 -0.78 14.98 -3.70
C GLY A 73 0.47 14.71 -2.87
N PRO A 74 0.78 15.61 -1.92
CA PRO A 74 1.93 15.44 -1.05
C PRO A 74 1.80 14.17 -0.21
N ILE A 75 2.89 13.41 -0.12
CA ILE A 75 2.88 12.10 0.54
C ILE A 75 2.44 12.17 2.01
N TRP A 76 2.80 13.24 2.73
CA TRP A 76 2.37 13.43 4.11
C TRP A 76 0.86 13.66 4.21
N ASP A 77 0.27 14.48 3.35
CA ASP A 77 -1.19 14.72 3.36
C ASP A 77 -1.94 13.43 3.02
N HIS A 78 -1.42 12.68 2.05
CA HIS A 78 -2.00 11.40 1.65
C HIS A 78 -1.97 10.40 2.79
N VAL A 79 -0.82 10.21 3.45
CA VAL A 79 -0.67 9.25 4.54
C VAL A 79 -1.48 9.68 5.77
N LEU A 80 -1.42 10.97 6.14
CA LEU A 80 -2.16 11.52 7.28
C LEU A 80 -3.67 11.37 7.12
N GLY A 81 -4.20 11.53 5.89
CA GLY A 81 -5.61 11.33 5.63
C GLY A 81 -6.10 9.93 6.02
N TYR A 82 -5.35 8.89 5.64
CA TYR A 82 -5.67 7.50 6.02
C TYR A 82 -5.32 7.18 7.48
N TRP A 83 -4.27 7.79 8.03
CA TRP A 83 -3.88 7.63 9.43
C TRP A 83 -4.96 8.18 10.38
N ASN A 84 -5.44 9.39 10.14
CA ASN A 84 -6.50 9.99 10.95
C ASN A 84 -7.80 9.17 10.84
N ALA A 85 -8.16 8.71 9.63
CA ALA A 85 -9.32 7.85 9.44
C ALA A 85 -9.21 6.52 10.19
N HIS A 86 -8.01 5.95 10.27
CA HIS A 86 -7.74 4.76 11.08
C HIS A 86 -7.89 5.03 12.58
N LEU A 87 -7.41 6.18 13.08
CA LEU A 87 -7.57 6.56 14.47
C LEU A 87 -9.04 6.82 14.84
N GLU A 88 -9.81 7.42 13.93
CA GLU A 88 -11.24 7.69 14.11
C GLU A 88 -12.08 6.40 14.07
N ASN A 89 -11.77 5.48 13.16
CA ASN A 89 -12.53 4.24 12.98
C ASN A 89 -11.65 3.06 12.53
N PRO A 90 -10.96 2.38 13.47
CA PRO A 90 -10.05 1.28 13.15
C PRO A 90 -10.78 0.02 12.64
N GLU A 91 -12.08 -0.11 12.88
CA GLU A 91 -12.91 -1.20 12.35
C GLU A 91 -13.22 -1.03 10.87
N LYS A 92 -13.14 0.21 10.36
CA LYS A 92 -13.41 0.55 8.96
C LYS A 92 -12.14 0.78 8.15
N VAL A 93 -11.09 1.34 8.76
CA VAL A 93 -9.82 1.63 8.10
C VAL A 93 -8.68 0.91 8.83
N LEU A 94 -8.07 -0.08 8.18
CA LEU A 94 -6.86 -0.74 8.65
C LEU A 94 -5.63 -0.03 8.05
N PHE A 95 -4.79 0.54 8.89
CA PHE A 95 -3.54 1.17 8.48
C PHE A 95 -2.36 0.21 8.69
N LEU A 96 -1.57 0.00 7.64
CA LEU A 96 -0.43 -0.91 7.63
C LEU A 96 0.83 -0.18 7.15
N LYS A 97 1.99 -0.61 7.66
CA LYS A 97 3.31 -0.21 7.16
C LYS A 97 3.95 -1.39 6.45
N TYR A 98 4.51 -1.14 5.28
CA TYR A 98 5.19 -2.16 4.47
C TYR A 98 6.34 -2.81 5.24
N GLU A 99 7.07 -2.01 6.01
CA GLU A 99 8.21 -2.46 6.81
C GLU A 99 7.78 -3.48 7.87
N ASP A 100 6.70 -3.21 8.60
CA ASP A 100 6.20 -4.13 9.63
C ASP A 100 5.59 -5.38 8.98
N LEU A 101 4.89 -5.24 7.84
CA LEU A 101 4.40 -6.39 7.06
C LEU A 101 5.55 -7.28 6.59
N LYS A 102 6.69 -6.69 6.23
CA LYS A 102 7.87 -7.43 5.79
C LYS A 102 8.59 -8.12 6.96
N GLU A 103 8.52 -7.54 8.15
CA GLU A 103 9.11 -8.07 9.38
C GLU A 103 8.35 -9.31 9.89
N ASP A 104 7.01 -9.28 9.85
CA ASP A 104 6.18 -10.43 10.24
C ASP A 104 4.98 -10.63 9.30
N THR A 105 5.24 -11.18 8.12
CA THR A 105 4.20 -11.35 7.09
C THR A 105 3.07 -12.27 7.53
N ALA A 106 3.35 -13.35 8.26
CA ALA A 106 2.32 -14.29 8.70
C ALA A 106 1.34 -13.63 9.68
N PHE A 107 1.85 -12.86 10.65
CA PHE A 107 1.01 -12.08 11.56
C PHE A 107 0.10 -11.10 10.81
N TYR A 108 0.65 -10.35 9.86
CA TYR A 108 -0.15 -9.37 9.11
C TYR A 108 -1.17 -10.02 8.17
N VAL A 109 -0.91 -11.22 7.64
CA VAL A 109 -1.91 -12.02 6.91
C VAL A 109 -3.07 -12.38 7.84
N LYS A 110 -2.82 -12.87 9.06
CA LYS A 110 -3.86 -13.12 10.07
C LYS A 110 -4.66 -11.85 10.38
N LYS A 111 -3.97 -10.74 10.64
CA LYS A 111 -4.58 -9.44 10.96
C LYS A 111 -5.48 -8.91 9.83
N ILE A 112 -5.05 -9.04 8.57
CA ILE A 112 -5.87 -8.66 7.41
C ILE A 112 -7.11 -9.55 7.32
N ALA A 113 -6.96 -10.87 7.50
CA ALA A 113 -8.06 -11.82 7.43
C ALA A 113 -9.11 -11.56 8.53
N GLU A 114 -8.68 -11.31 9.76
CA GLU A 114 -9.55 -10.85 10.86
C GLU A 114 -10.29 -9.57 10.50
N PHE A 115 -9.56 -8.55 10.02
CA PHE A 115 -10.15 -7.28 9.63
C PHE A 115 -11.20 -7.45 8.52
N MET A 116 -10.95 -8.34 7.55
CA MET A 116 -11.87 -8.67 6.46
C MET A 116 -13.07 -9.54 6.90
N ARG A 117 -13.19 -9.87 8.20
CA ARG A 117 -14.21 -10.77 8.76
C ARG A 117 -14.12 -12.19 8.19
N CYS A 118 -12.92 -12.63 7.83
CA CYS A 118 -12.61 -14.00 7.40
C CYS A 118 -11.41 -14.56 8.19
N PRO A 119 -11.47 -14.60 9.54
CA PRO A 119 -10.36 -15.10 10.34
C PRO A 119 -10.08 -16.56 10.01
N PHE A 120 -8.80 -16.94 10.05
CA PHE A 120 -8.40 -18.34 9.94
C PHE A 120 -8.86 -19.11 11.18
N SER A 121 -9.33 -20.33 10.97
CA SER A 121 -9.54 -21.30 12.03
C SER A 121 -8.21 -21.83 12.57
N GLU A 122 -8.23 -22.35 13.80
CA GLU A 122 -7.05 -23.02 14.37
C GLU A 122 -6.56 -24.20 13.51
N GLU A 123 -7.49 -24.86 12.80
CA GLU A 123 -7.17 -25.98 11.94
C GLU A 123 -6.45 -25.52 10.67
N GLU A 124 -6.88 -24.43 10.04
CA GLU A 124 -6.18 -23.82 8.90
C GLU A 124 -4.76 -23.34 9.29
N ASP A 125 -4.62 -22.77 10.50
CA ASP A 125 -3.32 -22.36 11.04
C ASP A 125 -2.40 -23.59 11.24
N LYS A 126 -2.91 -24.67 11.88
CA LYS A 126 -2.16 -25.92 12.07
C LYS A 126 -1.81 -26.61 10.75
N GLN A 127 -2.65 -26.48 9.73
CA GLN A 127 -2.43 -27.06 8.40
C GLN A 127 -1.47 -26.22 7.54
N GLY A 128 -1.03 -25.05 8.01
CA GLY A 128 -0.07 -24.22 7.31
C GLY A 128 -0.65 -23.40 6.15
N VAL A 129 -1.96 -23.15 6.15
CA VAL A 129 -2.65 -22.38 5.10
C VAL A 129 -2.07 -20.96 4.99
N ILE A 130 -1.63 -20.41 6.12
CA ILE A 130 -1.10 -19.04 6.21
C ILE A 130 0.27 -18.97 5.55
N GLU A 131 1.14 -19.93 5.84
CA GLU A 131 2.45 -20.09 5.21
C GLU A 131 2.31 -20.34 3.71
N GLU A 132 1.29 -21.09 3.29
CA GLU A 132 0.98 -21.28 1.88
C GLU A 132 0.60 -19.96 1.20
N ILE A 133 -0.30 -19.16 1.81
CA ILE A 133 -0.67 -17.83 1.31
C ILE A 133 0.57 -16.92 1.23
N VAL A 134 1.40 -16.90 2.27
CA VAL A 134 2.64 -16.11 2.29
C VAL A 134 3.57 -16.53 1.15
N SER A 135 3.72 -17.84 0.91
CA SER A 135 4.52 -18.39 -0.18
C SER A 135 3.97 -18.00 -1.55
N LEU A 136 2.66 -18.17 -1.77
CA LEU A 136 1.96 -17.84 -3.00
C LEU A 136 2.04 -16.34 -3.33
N CYS A 137 1.88 -15.49 -2.33
CA CYS A 137 1.95 -14.03 -2.47
C CYS A 137 3.37 -13.47 -2.40
N SER A 138 4.40 -14.32 -2.20
CA SER A 138 5.78 -13.87 -2.11
C SER A 138 6.24 -13.19 -3.41
N ILE A 139 7.10 -12.18 -3.28
CA ILE A 139 7.65 -11.50 -4.45
C ILE A 139 8.37 -12.47 -5.39
N ASN A 140 9.07 -13.47 -4.85
CA ASN A 140 9.79 -14.46 -5.64
C ASN A 140 8.82 -15.32 -6.45
N ASN A 141 7.72 -15.78 -5.85
CA ASN A 141 6.71 -16.53 -6.57
C ASN A 141 6.02 -15.66 -7.63
N LEU A 142 5.44 -14.53 -7.22
CA LEU A 142 4.67 -13.66 -8.11
C LEU A 142 5.50 -13.13 -9.29
N LYS A 143 6.75 -12.69 -9.06
CA LYS A 143 7.66 -12.23 -10.12
C LYS A 143 7.95 -13.29 -11.17
N ASN A 144 7.88 -14.57 -10.79
CA ASN A 144 8.20 -15.70 -11.65
C ASN A 144 7.03 -16.28 -12.45
N LEU A 145 5.80 -15.87 -12.17
CA LEU A 145 4.62 -16.25 -12.95
C LEU A 145 4.70 -15.70 -14.38
N GLU A 146 4.31 -16.50 -15.37
CA GLU A 146 4.38 -16.13 -16.80
C GLU A 146 3.60 -14.85 -17.11
N VAL A 147 2.44 -14.66 -16.48
CA VAL A 147 1.62 -13.44 -16.60
C VAL A 147 2.36 -12.19 -16.14
N ASN A 148 3.26 -12.30 -15.15
CA ASN A 148 4.03 -11.17 -14.65
C ASN A 148 5.34 -10.95 -15.42
N LYS A 149 5.91 -12.01 -16.02
CA LYS A 149 7.08 -11.89 -16.90
C LYS A 149 6.77 -11.24 -18.24
N LYS A 150 5.62 -11.60 -18.85
CA LYS A 150 5.27 -11.23 -20.24
C LYS A 150 4.04 -10.33 -20.36
N GLY A 151 3.19 -10.28 -19.34
CA GLY A 151 1.94 -9.52 -19.38
C GLY A 151 2.12 -8.01 -19.33
N LYS A 152 0.98 -7.33 -19.51
CA LYS A 152 0.86 -5.89 -19.37
C LYS A 152 -0.35 -5.54 -18.53
N ILE A 153 -0.21 -4.57 -17.64
CA ILE A 153 -1.31 -3.93 -16.91
C ILE A 153 -1.85 -2.80 -17.78
N LEU A 154 -3.18 -2.77 -17.93
CA LEU A 154 -3.91 -1.83 -18.79
C LEU A 154 -3.40 -1.79 -20.24
N GLY A 155 -2.84 -2.90 -20.73
CA GLY A 155 -2.29 -3.01 -22.09
C GLY A 155 -1.00 -2.21 -22.35
N ILE A 156 -0.59 -1.34 -21.43
CA ILE A 156 0.49 -0.36 -21.63
C ILE A 156 1.71 -0.69 -20.76
N VAL A 157 1.52 -0.88 -19.44
CA VAL A 157 2.62 -1.04 -18.49
C VAL A 157 3.05 -2.49 -18.41
N LYS A 158 4.33 -2.80 -18.64
CA LYS A 158 4.84 -4.18 -18.51
C LYS A 158 4.69 -4.68 -17.06
N SER A 159 4.02 -5.81 -16.84
CA SER A 159 3.74 -6.34 -15.50
C SER A 159 5.01 -6.56 -14.67
N ARG A 160 6.12 -6.96 -15.32
CA ARG A 160 7.42 -7.17 -14.67
C ARG A 160 7.95 -5.93 -13.95
N SER A 161 7.53 -4.73 -14.37
CA SER A 161 7.97 -3.46 -13.77
C SER A 161 7.50 -3.29 -12.32
N TYR A 162 6.45 -4.01 -11.91
CA TYR A 162 5.95 -4.00 -10.52
C TYR A 162 6.83 -4.82 -9.56
N PHE A 163 7.73 -5.67 -10.08
CA PHE A 163 8.53 -6.61 -9.29
C PHE A 163 10.03 -6.30 -9.38
N ARG A 164 10.49 -5.39 -8.51
CA ARG A 164 11.91 -4.96 -8.44
C ARG A 164 12.74 -5.84 -7.48
N LYS A 165 13.00 -5.34 -6.26
CA LYS A 165 13.71 -6.05 -5.18
C LYS A 165 12.79 -6.50 -4.05
N GLY A 166 11.82 -5.67 -3.65
CA GLY A 166 10.91 -5.97 -2.54
C GLY A 166 11.61 -5.97 -1.17
N GLU A 167 12.58 -5.06 -1.01
CA GLU A 167 13.44 -4.92 0.16
C GLU A 167 13.23 -3.57 0.85
N VAL A 168 13.38 -3.53 2.16
CA VAL A 168 13.36 -2.31 2.97
C VAL A 168 14.77 -1.72 3.03
N GLY A 169 14.88 -0.39 2.94
CA GLY A 169 16.12 0.35 3.11
C GLY A 169 17.01 0.41 1.87
N ASP A 170 16.52 -0.01 0.71
CA ASP A 170 17.27 -0.01 -0.55
C ASP A 170 17.56 1.42 -1.04
N TRP A 171 16.83 2.43 -0.54
CA TRP A 171 17.13 3.85 -0.75
C TRP A 171 18.58 4.23 -0.44
N ARG A 172 19.24 3.52 0.50
CA ARG A 172 20.66 3.74 0.87
C ARG A 172 21.62 3.52 -0.29
N ASN A 173 21.21 2.77 -1.30
CA ASN A 173 22.00 2.53 -2.51
C ASN A 173 21.86 3.67 -3.56
N TYR A 174 20.96 4.63 -3.34
CA TYR A 174 20.60 5.64 -4.34
C TYR A 174 20.63 7.08 -3.82
N LEU A 175 20.46 7.30 -2.50
CA LEU A 175 20.42 8.61 -1.89
C LEU A 175 21.64 8.84 -1.00
N SER A 176 22.17 10.07 -1.01
CA SER A 176 23.19 10.48 -0.04
C SER A 176 22.60 10.61 1.36
N ALA A 177 23.46 10.56 2.37
CA ALA A 177 23.06 10.79 3.76
C ALA A 177 22.37 12.17 3.94
N ASP A 178 22.88 13.21 3.28
CA ASP A 178 22.31 14.56 3.35
C ASP A 178 20.91 14.64 2.72
N MET A 179 20.68 13.93 1.62
CA MET A 179 19.34 13.82 1.02
C MET A 179 18.38 13.12 1.97
N ALA A 180 18.78 11.96 2.50
CA ALA A 180 17.95 11.20 3.43
C ALA A 180 17.60 12.02 4.69
N GLU A 181 18.59 12.71 5.27
CA GLU A 181 18.41 13.55 6.45
C GLU A 181 17.52 14.77 6.16
N ARG A 182 17.70 15.42 5.00
CA ARG A 182 16.82 16.52 4.57
C ARG A 182 15.37 16.07 4.50
N PHE A 183 15.10 14.92 3.87
CA PHE A 183 13.74 14.44 3.71
C PHE A 183 13.15 13.93 5.04
N LYS A 184 13.96 13.27 5.87
CA LYS A 184 13.56 12.87 7.22
C LYS A 184 13.05 14.05 8.04
N LYS A 185 13.79 15.17 8.08
CA LYS A 185 13.36 16.41 8.76
C LYS A 185 12.04 16.96 8.21
N ILE A 186 11.84 16.89 6.88
CA ILE A 186 10.57 17.29 6.27
C ILE A 186 9.43 16.41 6.79
N MET A 187 9.58 15.08 6.76
CA MET A 187 8.56 14.15 7.23
C MET A 187 8.27 14.33 8.73
N GLU A 188 9.30 14.45 9.57
CA GLU A 188 9.14 14.67 11.01
C GLU A 188 8.33 15.95 11.30
N SER A 189 8.66 17.05 10.62
CA SER A 189 7.91 18.30 10.75
C SER A 189 6.47 18.20 10.22
N LYS A 190 6.25 17.47 9.10
CA LYS A 190 4.92 17.33 8.51
C LYS A 190 4.00 16.37 9.28
N LEU A 191 4.58 15.41 9.99
CA LEU A 191 3.85 14.42 10.80
C LEU A 191 3.78 14.80 12.28
N GLU A 192 4.34 15.94 12.66
CA GLU A 192 4.36 16.42 14.05
C GLU A 192 2.94 16.41 14.65
N GLY A 193 2.82 15.89 15.87
CA GLY A 193 1.54 15.78 16.58
C GLY A 193 0.61 14.65 16.11
N SER A 194 0.90 13.97 15.00
CA SER A 194 0.04 12.87 14.51
C SER A 194 0.22 11.54 15.26
N GLY A 195 1.36 11.34 15.93
CA GLY A 195 1.77 10.06 16.50
C GLY A 195 2.28 9.03 15.47
N LEU A 196 2.25 9.35 14.17
CA LEU A 196 2.77 8.49 13.11
C LEU A 196 4.28 8.69 12.94
N THR A 197 5.02 7.58 13.00
CA THR A 197 6.47 7.54 12.79
C THR A 197 6.87 6.52 11.73
N PHE A 198 8.01 6.75 11.06
CA PHE A 198 8.59 5.84 10.08
C PHE A 198 9.99 5.40 10.52
N LYS A 199 10.31 4.12 10.31
CA LYS A 199 11.67 3.59 10.42
C LYS A 199 12.45 4.07 9.16
N ILE A 200 13.14 5.21 9.26
CA ILE A 200 13.98 5.77 8.18
C ILE A 200 15.42 5.29 8.36
#